data_AF-A0A6J4UPC4-F1
#
_entry.id   AF-A0A6J4UPC4-F1
#
_cell.length_a   1.000
_cell.length_b   1.000
_cell.length_c   1.000
_cell.angle_alpha   90.00
_cell.angle_beta   90.00
_cell.angle_gamma   90.00
#
_symmetry.space_group_name_H-M   'P 1'
#
loop_
_entity.id
_entity.type
_entity.pdbx_description
1 polymer ?
#
loop_
_entity_poly.entity_id
_entity_poly.type
_entity_poly.pdbx_seq_one_letter_code
_entity_poly.pdbx_strand_id
1 'polypeptide(L)' 'HLLFLPPYSPELQPAERLWELVDEPVVNRSFDSLDELEDLLVQRCQTLSMMTRQVQERTYFHWWPAA' A
#
# COMPACT_ATOMS: atom_id res chain seq x y z
N HIS A 1 -0.26 1.38 -18.81
CA HIS A 1 -1.42 0.52 -19.16
C HIS A 1 -2.56 0.87 -18.22
N LEU A 2 -3.80 0.97 -18.70
CA LEU A 2 -4.98 1.25 -17.88
C LEU A 2 -5.89 0.02 -17.90
N LEU A 3 -6.37 -0.39 -16.72
CA LEU A 3 -7.27 -1.53 -16.55
C LEU A 3 -8.63 -1.06 -16.05
N PHE A 4 -9.69 -1.61 -16.62
CA PHE A 4 -11.02 -1.42 -16.07
C PHE A 4 -11.13 -2.21 -14.77
N LEU A 5 -11.62 -1.56 -13.72
CA LEU A 5 -12.00 -2.19 -12.47
C LEU A 5 -13.48 -1.91 -12.21
N PRO A 6 -14.27 -2.91 -11.79
CA PRO A 6 -15.65 -2.69 -11.43
C PRO A 6 -15.75 -1.69 -10.25
N PRO A 7 -16.86 -0.93 -10.19
CA PRO A 7 -17.07 0.01 -9.09
C PRO A 7 -17.19 -0.74 -7.76
N TYR A 8 -16.70 -0.11 -6.68
CA TYR A 8 -16.75 -0.64 -5.31
C TYR A 8 -16.00 -1.96 -5.07
N SER A 9 -14.96 -2.23 -5.86
CA SER A 9 -14.10 -3.42 -5.71
C SER A 9 -12.66 -3.07 -5.29
N PRO A 10 -12.44 -2.54 -4.06
CA PRO A 10 -11.09 -2.21 -3.57
C PRO A 10 -10.19 -3.45 -3.47
N GLU A 11 -10.76 -4.64 -3.30
CA GLU A 11 -10.03 -5.92 -3.29
C GLU A 11 -9.26 -6.21 -4.58
N LEU A 12 -9.65 -5.59 -5.70
CA LEU A 12 -9.00 -5.73 -7.00
C LEU A 12 -7.90 -4.68 -7.23
N GLN A 13 -7.77 -3.68 -6.35
CA GLN A 13 -6.76 -2.64 -6.47
C GLN A 13 -5.52 -2.97 -5.64
N PRO A 14 -4.34 -3.15 -6.25
CA PRO A 14 -3.10 -3.42 -5.50
C PRO A 14 -2.80 -2.36 -4.41
N ALA A 15 -3.13 -1.08 -4.66
CA ALA A 15 -2.88 0.01 -3.73
C ALA A 15 -3.69 -0.14 -2.42
N GLU A 16 -4.97 -0.47 -2.53
CA GLU A 16 -5.88 -0.68 -1.39
C GLU A 16 -5.41 -1.85 -0.50
N ARG A 17 -4.82 -2.89 -1.10
CA ARG A 17 -4.25 -4.04 -0.37
C ARG A 17 -3.01 -3.69 0.46
N LEU A 18 -2.40 -2.53 0.23
CA LEU A 18 -1.22 -2.08 0.96
C LEU A 18 -1.54 -1.17 2.15
N TRP A 19 -2.76 -0.60 2.23
CA TRP A 19 -3.12 0.34 3.29
C TRP A 19 -2.93 -0.24 4.69
N GLU A 20 -3.31 -1.49 4.94
CA GLU A 20 -3.07 -2.14 6.25
C GLU A 20 -1.58 -2.10 6.66
N LEU A 21 -0.66 -2.23 5.70
CA LEU A 21 0.77 -2.20 5.97
C LEU A 21 1.31 -0.78 6.12
N VAL A 22 0.77 0.18 5.37
CA VAL A 22 1.21 1.58 5.38
C VAL A 22 0.64 2.31 6.59
N ASP A 23 -0.58 1.98 7.02
CA ASP A 23 -1.29 2.65 8.10
C ASP A 23 -0.91 2.13 9.50
N GLU A 24 -0.35 0.92 9.60
CA GLU A 24 0.12 0.32 10.86
C GLU A 24 0.93 1.31 11.75
N PRO A 25 1.94 2.04 11.25
CA PRO A 25 2.69 2.99 12.07
C PRO A 25 1.93 4.28 12.44
N VAL A 26 0.83 4.61 11.78
CA VAL A 26 0.09 5.89 11.99
C VAL A 26 -1.25 5.70 12.68
N VAL A 27 -1.79 4.48 12.72
CA VAL A 27 -3.10 4.21 13.32
C VAL A 27 -3.13 4.63 14.80
N ASN A 28 -4.18 5.36 15.18
CA ASN A 28 -4.40 5.88 16.54
C ASN A 28 -3.28 6.80 17.06
N ARG A 29 -2.55 7.47 16.18
CA ARG A 29 -1.53 8.46 16.56
C ARG A 29 -1.87 9.84 16.00
N SER A 30 -1.55 10.86 16.78
CA SER A 30 -1.54 12.26 16.34
C SER A 30 -0.12 12.68 16.00
N PHE A 31 0.01 13.63 15.09
CA PHE A 31 1.28 14.21 14.64
C PHE A 31 1.17 15.73 14.75
N ASP A 32 2.29 16.39 15.07
CA ASP A 32 2.30 17.84 15.26
C ASP A 32 2.39 18.60 13.93
N SER A 33 2.79 17.91 12.86
CA SER A 33 2.89 18.45 11.51
C SER A 33 2.66 17.40 10.42
N LEU A 34 2.39 17.86 9.20
CA LEU A 34 2.34 16.97 8.03
C LEU A 34 3.72 16.38 7.70
N ASP A 35 4.80 17.14 7.90
CA ASP A 35 6.17 16.68 7.63
C ASP A 35 6.52 15.46 8.51
N GLU A 36 6.13 15.47 9.78
CA GLU A 36 6.35 14.35 10.69
C GLU A 36 5.60 13.08 10.24
N LEU A 37 4.35 13.23 9.79
CA LEU A 37 3.56 12.14 9.24
C LEU A 37 4.19 11.60 7.94
N GLU A 38 4.61 12.50 7.04
CA GLU A 38 5.23 12.14 5.77
C GLU A 38 6.54 11.38 5.98
N ASP A 39 7.44 11.89 6.82
CA ASP A 39 8.72 11.24 7.12
C ASP A 39 8.51 9.80 7.62
N LEU A 40 7.56 9.61 8.54
CA LEU A 40 7.22 8.28 9.06
C LEU A 40 6.72 7.34 7.96
N LEU A 41 5.81 7.82 7.10
CA LEU A 41 5.26 7.05 5.99
C LEU A 41 6.33 6.73 4.94
N VAL A 42 7.24 7.66 4.64
CA VAL A 42 8.37 7.44 3.72
C VAL A 42 9.27 6.32 4.26
N GLN A 43 9.66 6.37 5.53
CA GLN A 43 10.46 5.31 6.15
C GLN A 43 9.74 3.95 6.12
N ARG A 44 8.43 3.95 6.37
CA ARG A 44 7.61 2.74 6.26
C ARG A 44 7.61 2.18 4.84
N CYS A 45 7.37 3.02 3.83
CA CYS A 45 7.38 2.61 2.42
C CYS A 45 8.75 2.07 1.97
N GLN A 46 9.85 2.66 2.43
CA GLN A 46 11.21 2.15 2.19
C GLN A 46 11.40 0.75 2.79
N THR A 47 10.91 0.54 4.02
CA THR A 47 10.94 -0.78 4.68
C THR A 47 10.11 -1.80 3.90
N LEU A 48 8.88 -1.47 3.53
CA LEU A 48 8.00 -2.34 2.75
C LEU A 48 8.56 -2.69 1.38
N SER A 49 9.31 -1.76 0.75
CA SER A 49 9.98 -2.00 -0.53
C SER A 49 11.05 -3.09 -0.45
N MET A 50 11.61 -3.34 0.75
CA MET A 50 12.54 -4.45 1.00
C MET A 50 11.81 -5.76 1.38
N MET A 51 10.52 -5.70 1.72
CA MET A 51 9.68 -6.84 2.12
C MET A 51 8.94 -7.44 0.93
N THR A 52 9.69 -7.78 -0.12
CA THR A 52 9.15 -8.21 -1.43
C THR A 52 8.11 -9.32 -1.32
N ARG A 53 8.35 -10.33 -0.47
CA ARG A 53 7.43 -11.46 -0.32
C ARG A 53 6.07 -11.02 0.26
N GLN A 54 6.08 -10.23 1.32
CA GLN A 54 4.86 -9.78 2.01
C GLN A 54 4.02 -8.86 1.12
N VAL A 55 4.69 -8.04 0.31
CA VAL A 55 4.05 -7.18 -0.69
C VAL A 55 3.47 -8.02 -1.84
N GLN A 56 4.20 -9.01 -2.34
CA GLN A 56 3.73 -9.91 -3.40
C GLN A 56 2.52 -10.73 -2.95
N GLU A 57 2.53 -11.28 -1.74
CA GLU A 57 1.40 -12.04 -1.19
C GLU A 57 0.08 -11.23 -1.17
N ARG A 58 0.16 -9.90 -1.18
CA ARG A 58 -1.01 -9.00 -1.18
C ARG A 58 -1.38 -8.43 -2.54
N THR A 59 -0.42 -8.31 -3.45
CA THR A 59 -0.58 -7.55 -4.71
C THR A 59 -0.40 -8.40 -5.98
N TYR A 60 0.09 -9.64 -5.85
CA TYR A 60 0.34 -10.52 -6.99
C TYR A 60 -0.95 -11.23 -7.45
N PHE A 61 -1.79 -10.48 -8.16
CA PHE A 61 -3.01 -11.03 -8.77
C PHE A 61 -2.67 -11.84 -10.01
N HIS A 62 -3.08 -13.11 -10.03
CA HIS A 62 -2.83 -14.02 -11.16
C HIS A 62 -3.44 -13.56 -12.49
N TRP A 63 -4.46 -12.71 -12.45
CA TRP A 63 -5.14 -12.14 -13.61
C TRP A 63 -4.56 -10.79 -14.04
N TRP A 64 -3.62 -10.22 -13.27
CA TRP A 64 -2.97 -8.97 -13.64
C TRP A 64 -2.19 -9.16 -14.95
N PRO A 65 -2.22 -8.19 -15.89
CA PRO A 65 -1.49 -8.33 -17.14
C PRO A 65 -0.01 -8.54 -16.87
N ALA A 66 0.56 -9.59 -17.47
CA ALA A 66 2.00 -9.69 -17.57
C ALA A 66 2.51 -8.50 -18.40
N ALA A 67 3.53 -7.81 -17.87
CA ALA A 67 4.24 -6.77 -18.61
C ALA A 67 5.06 -7.36 -19.75
#